data_AF-A0A2V8E478-F1
#
_entry.id   AF-A0A2V8E478-F1
#
_cell.length_a   1.000
_cell.length_b   1.000
_cell.length_c   1.000
_cell.angle_alpha   90.00
_cell.angle_beta   90.00
_cell.angle_gamma   90.00
#
_symmetry.space_group_name_H-M   'P 1'
#
loop_
_entity.id
_entity.type
_entity.pdbx_description
1 polymer ?
#
loop_
_entity_poly.entity_id
_entity_poly.type
_entity_poly.pdbx_seq_one_letter_code
_entity_poly.pdbx_strand_id
1 'polypeptide(L)' 'MISTRAVSVTGAATPQTTGLPTLKLRQNIEWVERETIRRALENARGIKKDAAALMGISQRALSYYLNKYRID' A
#
# COMPACT_ATOMS: atom_id res chain seq x y z
N MET A 1 -22.93 24.71 -30.14
CA MET A 1 -22.51 23.34 -30.50
C MET A 1 -21.21 23.05 -29.76
N ILE A 2 -21.22 22.11 -28.82
CA ILE A 2 -20.09 21.83 -27.92
C ILE A 2 -19.17 20.81 -28.60
N SER A 3 -17.92 21.20 -28.85
CA SER A 3 -16.90 20.32 -29.44
C SER A 3 -16.23 19.49 -28.34
N THR A 4 -16.52 18.19 -28.29
CA THR A 4 -15.86 17.22 -27.41
C THR A 4 -14.48 16.91 -27.93
N ARG A 5 -13.46 17.53 -27.34
CA ARG A 5 -12.05 17.20 -27.61
C ARG A 5 -11.74 15.85 -26.95
N ALA A 6 -11.54 14.82 -27.77
CA ALA A 6 -11.10 13.51 -27.31
C ALA A 6 -9.72 13.63 -26.65
N VAL A 7 -9.62 13.18 -25.39
CA VAL A 7 -8.34 13.02 -24.69
C VAL A 7 -7.91 11.57 -24.85
N SER A 8 -6.88 11.34 -25.66
CA SER A 8 -6.21 10.06 -25.77
C SER A 8 -5.28 9.88 -24.57
N VAL A 9 -5.70 9.09 -23.58
CA VAL A 9 -4.77 8.57 -22.56
C VAL A 9 -4.18 7.28 -23.12
N THR A 10 -3.12 7.40 -23.91
CA THR A 10 -2.25 6.26 -24.24
C THR A 10 -1.14 6.21 -23.20
N GLY A 11 -1.50 5.85 -21.98
CA GLY A 11 -0.57 5.32 -21.00
C GLY A 11 -0.86 3.83 -20.92
N ALA A 12 0.14 2.97 -21.13
CA ALA A 12 0.01 1.56 -20.86
C ALA A 12 -0.54 1.41 -19.43
N ALA A 13 -1.81 1.02 -19.30
CA ALA A 13 -2.33 0.56 -18.05
C ALA A 13 -1.51 -0.66 -17.70
N THR A 14 -0.50 -0.49 -16.84
CA THR A 14 0.08 -1.61 -16.11
C THR A 14 -1.11 -2.41 -15.62
N PRO A 15 -1.19 -3.73 -15.86
CA PRO A 15 -2.23 -4.52 -15.23
C PRO A 15 -2.11 -4.21 -13.74
N GLN A 16 -3.07 -3.43 -13.23
CA GLN A 16 -3.20 -3.28 -11.80
C GLN A 16 -3.50 -4.70 -11.38
N THR A 17 -2.52 -5.39 -10.80
CA THR A 17 -2.71 -6.71 -10.22
C THR A 17 -3.61 -6.52 -9.01
N THR A 18 -4.89 -6.41 -9.32
CA THR A 18 -6.06 -7.07 -8.77
C THR A 18 -6.04 -7.33 -7.29
N GLY A 19 -6.99 -6.70 -6.62
CA GLY A 19 -7.22 -6.78 -5.19
C GLY A 19 -7.32 -8.20 -4.68
N LEU A 20 -6.72 -8.36 -3.51
CA LEU A 20 -6.88 -9.46 -2.57
C LEU A 20 -6.48 -10.86 -3.10
N PRO A 21 -5.47 -11.52 -2.50
CA PRO A 21 -4.92 -12.78 -3.00
C PRO A 21 -5.88 -13.98 -2.92
N THR A 22 -6.97 -13.89 -2.16
CA THR A 22 -7.90 -14.99 -1.92
C THR A 22 -9.31 -14.46 -1.61
N LEU A 23 -10.33 -15.34 -1.57
CA LEU A 23 -11.67 -14.99 -1.05
C LEU A 23 -11.75 -15.07 0.50
N LYS A 24 -10.68 -15.49 1.18
CA LYS A 24 -10.66 -15.59 2.64
C LYS A 24 -10.29 -14.25 3.28
N LEU A 25 -11.26 -13.61 3.93
CA LEU A 25 -11.11 -12.28 4.54
C LEU A 25 -9.89 -12.11 5.43
N ARG A 26 -9.63 -13.04 6.36
CA ARG A 26 -8.50 -12.90 7.31
C ARG A 26 -7.15 -12.87 6.60
N GLN A 27 -6.94 -13.77 5.63
CA GLN A 27 -5.70 -13.81 4.85
C GLN A 27 -5.50 -12.55 4.03
N ASN A 28 -6.60 -12.00 3.48
CA ASN A 28 -6.58 -10.76 2.75
C ASN A 28 -6.18 -9.57 3.62
N ILE A 29 -6.74 -9.47 4.83
CA ILE A 29 -6.40 -8.41 5.79
C ILE A 29 -4.91 -8.50 6.15
N GLU A 30 -4.41 -9.69 6.52
CA GLU A 30 -3.00 -9.88 6.83
C GLU A 30 -2.08 -9.52 5.66
N TRP A 31 -2.46 -9.90 4.44
CA TRP A 31 -1.73 -9.54 3.25
C TRP A 31 -1.70 -8.02 3.01
N VAL A 32 -2.86 -7.35 3.11
CA VAL A 32 -2.95 -5.89 2.95
C VAL A 32 -2.14 -5.18 4.02
N GLU A 33 -2.20 -5.63 5.28
CA GLU A 33 -1.40 -5.05 6.36
C GLU A 33 0.10 -5.15 6.04
N ARG A 34 0.59 -6.34 5.65
CA ARG A 34 2.01 -6.54 5.28
C ARG A 34 2.43 -5.69 4.09
N GLU A 35 1.63 -5.66 3.04
CA GLU A 35 1.95 -4.90 1.83
C GLU A 35 1.93 -3.39 2.08
N THR A 36 1.00 -2.90 2.92
CA THR A 36 0.96 -1.49 3.33
C THR A 36 2.23 -1.11 4.10
N ILE A 37 2.68 -1.95 5.04
CA ILE A 37 3.92 -1.72 5.80
C ILE A 37 5.13 -1.70 4.88
N ARG A 38 5.24 -2.69 3.97
CA ARG A 38 6.35 -2.76 3.01
C ARG A 38 6.43 -1.49 2.17
N ARG A 39 5.31 -1.06 1.57
CA ARG A 39 5.24 0.16 0.78
C ARG A 39 5.59 1.40 1.59
N ALA A 40 5.10 1.50 2.83
CA ALA A 40 5.41 2.64 3.69
C ALA A 40 6.91 2.70 4.01
N LEU A 41 7.55 1.58 4.33
CA LEU A 41 8.99 1.50 4.58
C LEU A 41 9.80 1.85 3.33
N GLU A 42 9.41 1.36 2.16
CA GLU A 42 10.07 1.68 0.89
C GLU A 42 10.01 3.18 0.58
N ASN A 43 8.83 3.78 0.71
CA ASN A 43 8.64 5.22 0.51
C ASN A 43 9.40 6.06 1.55
N ALA A 44 9.53 5.56 2.78
CA ALA A 44 10.27 6.20 3.86
C ALA A 44 11.77 5.89 3.87
N ARG A 45 12.30 5.15 2.87
CA ARG A 45 13.71 4.69 2.84
C ARG A 45 14.14 3.96 4.13
N GLY A 46 13.22 3.21 4.74
CA GLY A 46 13.44 2.46 5.98
C GLY A 46 13.31 3.28 7.28
N ILE A 47 13.03 4.58 7.21
CA ILE A 47 12.86 5.40 8.42
C ILE A 47 11.50 5.10 9.05
N LYS A 48 11.51 4.39 10.20
CA LYS A 48 10.28 3.93 10.90
C LYS A 48 9.34 5.08 11.27
N LYS A 49 9.87 6.23 11.67
CA LYS A 49 9.06 7.42 12.01
C LYS A 49 8.28 7.91 10.79
N ASP A 50 8.94 8.01 9.64
CA ASP A 50 8.35 8.53 8.41
C ASP A 50 7.38 7.51 7.80
N ALA A 51 7.71 6.22 7.85
CA ALA A 51 6.80 5.14 7.46
C ALA A 51 5.50 5.16 8.29
N ALA A 52 5.61 5.34 9.61
CA ALA A 52 4.45 5.46 10.49
C ALA A 52 3.60 6.70 10.15
N ALA A 53 4.26 7.83 9.86
CA ALA A 53 3.58 9.06 9.41
C ALA A 53 2.82 8.85 8.09
N LEU A 54 3.43 8.18 7.10
CA LEU A 54 2.79 7.83 5.83
C LEU A 54 1.58 6.90 6.02
N MET A 55 1.66 5.98 6.98
CA MET A 55 0.54 5.09 7.33
C MET A 55 -0.54 5.76 8.17
N GLY A 56 -0.33 6.99 8.67
CA GLY A 56 -1.27 7.68 9.55
C GLY A 56 -1.40 7.06 10.95
N ILE A 57 -0.37 6.37 11.43
CA ILE A 57 -0.35 5.71 12.74
C ILE A 57 0.84 6.17 13.59
N SER A 58 0.80 5.88 14.90
CA SER A 58 1.97 6.13 15.76
C SER A 58 3.13 5.19 15.41
N GLN A 59 4.37 5.65 15.65
CA GLN A 59 5.56 4.81 15.49
C GLN A 59 5.50 3.55 16.38
N ARG A 60 4.88 3.63 17.58
CA ARG A 60 4.68 2.47 18.45
C ARG A 60 3.75 1.43 17.82
N ALA A 61 2.68 1.87 17.17
CA ALA A 61 1.78 0.97 16.44
C ALA A 61 2.51 0.30 15.27
N LEU A 62 3.33 1.03 14.52
CA LEU A 62 4.18 0.43 13.49
C LEU A 62 5.12 -0.63 14.08
N SER A 63 5.81 -0.34 15.18
CA SER A 63 6.68 -1.32 15.86
C SER A 63 5.94 -2.59 16.27
N TYR A 64 4.68 -2.48 16.72
CA TYR A 64 3.85 -3.64 17.00
C TYR A 64 3.63 -4.49 15.73
N TYR A 65 3.28 -3.87 14.60
CA TYR A 65 3.07 -4.59 13.35
C TYR A 65 4.35 -5.24 12.80
N LEU A 66 5.50 -4.55 12.90
CA LEU A 66 6.80 -5.12 12.50
C LEU A 66 7.10 -6.39 13.30
N ASN A 67 6.87 -6.37 14.62
CA ASN A 67 7.04 -7.55 15.46
C ASN A 67 6.01 -8.65 15.17
N LYS A 68 4.72 -8.28 14.99
CA LYS A 68 3.63 -9.21 14.64
C LYS A 68 3.97 -10.01 13.38
N TYR A 69 4.61 -9.36 12.41
CA TYR A 69 4.90 -9.95 11.10
C TYR A 69 6.35 -10.39 10.89
N ARG A 70 7.22 -10.16 11.88
CA ARG A 70 8.67 -10.40 11.82
C ARG A 70 9.31 -9.75 10.59
N ILE A 71 9.07 -8.44 10.46
CA ILE A 71 9.65 -7.58 9.43
C ILE A 71 10.76 -6.75 10.09
N ASP A 72 12.01 -6.95 9.68
CA ASP A 72 13.20 -6.30 10.24
C ASP A 72 13.49 -4.93 9.62
#